data_AF-A0A2N1JDU2-F1
#
_entry.id   AF-A0A2N1JDU2-F1
#
_cell.length_a   1.000
_cell.length_b   1.000
_cell.length_c   1.000
_cell.angle_alpha   90.00
_cell.angle_beta   90.00
_cell.angle_gamma   90.00
#
_symmetry.space_group_name_H-M   'P 1'
#
loop_
_entity.id
_entity.type
_entity.pdbx_description
1 polymer ?
#
loop_
_entity_poly.entity_id
_entity_poly.type
_entity_poly.pdbx_seq_one_letter_code
_entity_poly.pdbx_strand_id
1 'polypeptide(L)'
;MQLLVPSETAAQLRCVARQDLPDALRSALAEALGTARIHGASAADPAVAEQAPSIISHTTLCSVAAWARTQGMQACTLAQLVRNAQVYIESPRVYQRPKSLDEQLAKIARANEAAEYARMVAPREEPYTVRGALVPADERAAWRQTRSHVSAILNIALSMGAVATAVWWGAGSRSPIWSPLRSQR
;
A
#
# COMPACT_ATOMS: atom_id res chain seq x y z
N MET A 1 -5.52 11.50 -15.57
CA MET A 1 -4.53 10.42 -15.69
C MET A 1 -3.15 11.04 -15.66
N GLN A 2 -2.29 10.59 -14.75
CA GLN A 2 -0.91 11.07 -14.65
C GLN A 2 0.03 10.09 -15.35
N LEU A 3 1.04 10.63 -16.02
CA LEU A 3 2.03 9.90 -16.79
C LEU A 3 3.40 10.20 -16.22
N LEU A 4 4.21 9.15 -16.11
CA LEU A 4 5.62 9.23 -15.81
C LEU A 4 6.37 9.37 -17.14
N VAL A 5 6.90 10.55 -17.38
CA VAL A 5 7.52 10.97 -18.63
C VAL A 5 9.05 10.83 -18.50
N PRO A 6 9.75 10.24 -19.49
CA PRO A 6 11.19 10.09 -19.45
C PRO A 6 11.91 11.45 -19.46
N SER A 7 13.15 11.47 -18.98
CA SER A 7 13.96 12.68 -18.82
C SER A 7 14.19 13.44 -20.14
N GLU A 8 14.34 12.73 -21.26
CA GLU A 8 14.49 13.34 -22.59
C GLU A 8 13.26 14.16 -22.98
N THR A 9 12.08 13.58 -22.84
CA THR A 9 10.81 14.26 -23.13
C THR A 9 10.56 15.39 -22.13
N ALA A 10 10.94 15.23 -20.85
CA ALA A 10 10.88 16.30 -19.87
C ALA A 10 11.81 17.48 -20.25
N ALA A 11 13.02 17.20 -20.74
CA ALA A 11 13.93 18.24 -21.24
C ALA A 11 13.37 18.97 -22.46
N GLN A 12 12.76 18.24 -23.41
CA GLN A 12 12.07 18.85 -24.54
C GLN A 12 10.92 19.76 -24.09
N LEU A 13 10.11 19.32 -23.13
CA LEU A 13 9.03 20.14 -22.57
C LEU A 13 9.56 21.39 -21.84
N ARG A 14 10.71 21.31 -21.17
CA ARG A 14 11.38 22.49 -20.58
C ARG A 14 11.85 23.47 -21.65
N CYS A 15 12.36 22.99 -22.79
CA CYS A 15 12.72 23.85 -23.92
C CYS A 15 11.49 24.53 -24.53
N VAL A 16 10.40 23.79 -24.70
CA VAL A 16 9.12 24.32 -25.22
C VAL A 16 8.51 25.34 -24.26
N ALA A 17 8.60 25.12 -22.95
CA ALA A 17 8.11 26.05 -21.94
C ALA A 17 8.81 27.43 -21.94
N ARG A 18 10.00 27.54 -22.56
CA ARG A 18 10.74 28.80 -22.75
C ARG A 18 10.32 29.56 -24.02
N GLN A 19 9.48 28.97 -24.86
CA GLN A 19 8.93 29.61 -26.06
C GLN A 19 7.63 30.37 -25.73
N ASP A 20 6.96 30.93 -26.75
CA ASP A 20 5.66 31.63 -26.64
C ASP A 20 4.49 30.67 -26.35
N LEU A 21 4.58 29.97 -25.22
CA LEU A 21 3.50 29.15 -24.68
C LEU A 21 2.48 30.06 -23.97
N PRO A 22 1.16 29.77 -24.10
CA PRO A 22 0.14 30.43 -23.31
C PRO A 22 0.42 30.32 -21.80
N ASP A 23 0.19 31.40 -21.05
CA ASP A 23 0.64 31.50 -19.65
C ASP A 23 0.08 30.38 -18.75
N ALA A 24 -1.19 29.99 -18.96
CA ALA A 24 -1.82 28.89 -18.23
C ALA A 24 -1.15 27.52 -18.48
N LEU A 25 -0.65 27.31 -19.69
CA LEU A 25 0.08 26.09 -20.09
C LEU A 25 1.49 26.10 -19.52
N ARG A 26 2.13 27.28 -19.53
CA ARG A 26 3.46 27.49 -18.96
C ARG A 26 3.46 27.25 -17.46
N SER A 27 2.47 27.77 -16.72
CA SER A 27 2.35 27.54 -15.28
C SER A 27 2.11 26.06 -14.97
N ALA A 28 1.24 25.38 -15.75
CA ALA A 28 0.97 23.96 -15.57
C ALA A 28 2.21 23.07 -15.82
N LEU A 29 3.03 23.43 -16.82
CA LEU A 29 4.31 22.75 -17.07
C LEU A 29 5.34 23.06 -16.00
N ALA A 30 5.44 24.32 -15.55
CA ALA A 30 6.37 24.72 -14.50
C ALA A 30 6.05 24.00 -13.18
N GLU A 31 4.78 23.85 -12.84
CA GLU A 31 4.33 23.09 -11.68
C GLU A 31 4.71 21.60 -11.82
N ALA A 32 4.36 20.97 -12.95
CA ALA A 32 4.62 19.54 -13.16
C ALA A 32 6.11 19.19 -13.27
N LEU A 33 6.92 20.06 -13.88
CA LEU A 33 8.37 19.85 -14.07
C LEU A 33 9.20 20.36 -12.88
N GLY A 34 8.66 21.27 -12.07
CA GLY A 34 9.29 21.83 -10.88
C GLY A 34 9.14 20.94 -9.65
N THR A 35 8.18 20.01 -9.63
CA THR A 35 8.00 19.05 -8.54
C THR A 35 8.94 17.85 -8.64
N ALA A 36 10.25 18.08 -8.62
CA ALA A 36 11.17 17.09 -8.06
C ALA A 36 10.91 17.07 -6.55
N ARG A 37 9.80 16.43 -6.13
CA ARG A 37 9.48 16.36 -4.70
C ARG A 37 10.55 15.50 -4.04
N ILE A 38 11.44 16.19 -3.32
CA ILE A 38 12.41 15.62 -2.40
C ILE A 38 11.63 14.93 -1.27
N HIS A 39 11.07 13.76 -1.56
CA HIS A 39 10.69 12.83 -0.50
C HIS A 39 11.98 12.22 0.02
N GLY A 40 12.05 11.78 1.28
CA GLY A 40 13.28 11.34 1.96
C GLY A 40 14.07 10.18 1.33
N ALA A 41 13.69 9.73 0.12
CA ALA A 41 14.43 8.80 -0.74
C ALA A 41 14.93 9.44 -2.05
N SER A 42 14.85 10.77 -2.19
CA SER A 42 15.42 11.50 -3.33
C SER A 42 16.93 11.43 -3.27
N ALA A 43 17.57 11.21 -4.42
CA ALA A 43 19.02 11.28 -4.52
C ALA A 43 19.51 12.62 -3.96
N ALA A 44 20.56 12.59 -3.13
CA ALA A 44 21.18 13.78 -2.57
C ALA A 44 21.86 14.65 -3.65
N ASP A 45 22.08 14.09 -4.83
CA ASP A 45 22.71 14.75 -5.97
C ASP A 45 21.66 15.44 -6.87
N PRO A 46 21.72 16.77 -7.04
CA PRO A 46 20.81 17.51 -7.93
C PRO A 46 20.92 17.05 -9.39
N ALA A 47 22.07 16.57 -9.85
CA ALA A 47 22.24 16.10 -11.23
C ALA A 47 21.44 14.82 -11.50
N VAL A 48 21.33 13.94 -10.50
CA VAL A 48 20.52 12.72 -10.56
C VAL A 48 19.03 13.05 -10.44
N ALA A 49 18.68 14.10 -9.67
CA ALA A 49 17.31 14.60 -9.58
C ALA A 49 16.80 15.18 -10.92
N GLU A 50 17.67 15.83 -11.69
CA GLU A 50 17.31 16.35 -13.03
C GLU A 50 17.05 15.26 -14.07
N GLN A 51 17.66 14.08 -13.87
CA GLN A 51 17.49 12.88 -14.70
C GLN A 51 16.28 12.05 -14.27
N ALA A 52 15.63 12.37 -13.16
CA ALA A 52 14.47 11.65 -12.69
C ALA A 52 13.27 11.85 -13.64
N PRO A 53 12.47 10.80 -13.87
CA PRO A 53 11.28 10.92 -14.68
C PRO A 53 10.25 11.85 -14.02
N SER A 54 9.60 12.69 -14.82
CA SER A 54 8.66 13.71 -14.33
C SER A 54 7.22 13.22 -14.42
N ILE A 55 6.39 13.60 -13.44
CA ILE A 55 4.97 13.23 -13.40
C ILE A 55 4.15 14.35 -14.05
N ILE A 56 3.47 14.06 -15.16
CA ILE A 56 2.73 15.07 -15.95
C ILE A 56 1.32 14.56 -16.24
N SER A 57 0.31 15.44 -16.21
CA SER A 57 -1.05 15.09 -16.63
C SER A 57 -1.13 14.88 -18.14
N HIS A 58 -1.87 13.84 -18.57
CA HIS A 58 -2.17 13.60 -19.97
C HIS A 58 -2.84 14.81 -20.66
N THR A 59 -3.72 15.54 -19.95
CA THR A 59 -4.38 16.73 -20.49
C THR A 59 -3.40 17.86 -20.81
N THR A 60 -2.34 17.99 -20.02
CA THR A 60 -1.25 18.94 -20.26
C THR A 60 -0.45 18.54 -21.50
N LEU A 61 -0.15 17.26 -21.69
CA LEU A 61 0.51 16.78 -22.92
C LEU A 61 -0.35 16.98 -24.17
N CYS A 62 -1.67 16.76 -24.08
CA CYS A 62 -2.59 17.02 -25.19
C CYS A 62 -2.65 18.49 -25.57
N SER A 63 -2.68 19.39 -24.60
CA SER A 63 -2.73 20.83 -24.85
C SER A 63 -1.41 21.35 -25.43
N VAL A 64 -0.27 20.85 -24.94
CA VAL A 64 1.05 21.12 -25.56
C VAL A 64 1.10 20.60 -27.00
N ALA A 65 0.64 19.37 -27.26
CA ALA A 65 0.62 18.83 -28.62
C ALA A 65 -0.34 19.58 -29.55
N ALA A 66 -1.46 20.09 -29.04
CA ALA A 66 -2.39 20.92 -29.80
C ALA A 66 -1.76 22.27 -30.19
N TRP A 67 -1.10 22.93 -29.24
CA TRP A 67 -0.35 24.16 -29.51
C TRP A 67 0.84 23.91 -30.47
N ALA A 68 1.61 22.84 -30.27
CA ALA A 68 2.73 22.49 -31.14
C ALA A 68 2.30 22.28 -32.60
N ARG A 69 1.10 21.72 -32.82
CA ARG A 69 0.52 21.59 -34.16
C ARG A 69 0.23 22.96 -34.80
N THR A 70 -0.27 23.94 -34.04
CA THR A 70 -0.49 25.30 -34.56
C THR A 70 0.81 26.00 -34.96
N GLN A 71 1.93 25.64 -34.31
CA GLN A 71 3.25 26.18 -34.60
C GLN A 71 4.05 25.34 -35.62
N GLY A 72 3.48 24.26 -36.17
CA GLY A 72 4.16 23.37 -37.13
C GLY A 72 5.31 22.53 -36.54
N MET A 73 5.39 22.39 -35.22
CA MET A 73 6.48 21.68 -34.54
C MET A 73 6.27 20.16 -34.55
N GLN A 74 6.98 19.44 -35.42
CA GLN A 74 6.86 17.98 -35.51
C GLN A 74 7.52 17.23 -34.33
N ALA A 75 8.48 17.86 -33.66
CA ALA A 75 9.17 17.28 -32.51
C ALA A 75 8.24 17.09 -31.29
N CYS A 76 7.14 17.86 -31.20
CA CYS A 76 6.22 17.86 -30.06
C CYS A 76 4.86 17.28 -30.41
N THR A 77 4.83 16.26 -31.28
CA THR A 77 3.60 15.51 -31.57
C THR A 77 3.20 14.67 -30.36
N LEU A 78 1.90 14.48 -30.13
CA LEU A 78 1.40 13.69 -29.00
C LEU A 78 2.00 12.28 -28.97
N ALA A 79 2.19 11.67 -30.15
CA ALA A 79 2.81 10.36 -30.28
C ALA A 79 4.29 10.33 -29.84
N GLN A 80 5.01 11.44 -29.95
CA GLN A 80 6.39 11.57 -29.45
C GLN A 80 6.39 11.86 -27.94
N LEU A 81 5.50 12.72 -27.47
CA LEU A 81 5.41 13.09 -26.05
C LEU A 81 4.96 11.93 -25.14
N VAL A 82 4.14 11.02 -25.68
CA VAL A 82 3.66 9.82 -24.96
C VAL A 82 4.58 8.61 -25.22
N ARG A 83 5.54 8.71 -26.15
CA ARG A 83 6.47 7.62 -26.43
C ARG A 83 7.27 7.29 -25.17
N ASN A 84 7.24 6.04 -24.76
CA ASN A 84 7.88 5.54 -23.54
C ASN A 84 7.36 6.18 -22.23
N ALA A 85 6.26 6.92 -22.27
CA ALA A 85 5.59 7.37 -21.06
C ALA A 85 4.89 6.20 -20.37
N GLN A 86 5.04 6.10 -19.06
CA GLN A 86 4.41 5.07 -18.24
C GLN A 86 3.22 5.65 -17.48
N VAL A 87 2.24 4.82 -17.12
CA VAL A 87 1.14 5.28 -16.26
C VAL A 87 1.68 5.46 -14.85
N TYR A 88 1.55 6.68 -14.30
CA TYR A 88 1.94 6.92 -12.91
C TYR A 88 0.88 6.36 -11.97
N ILE A 89 1.32 5.52 -11.04
CA ILE A 89 0.51 4.98 -9.95
C ILE A 89 1.20 5.43 -8.66
N GLU A 90 0.48 6.16 -7.80
CA GLU A 90 0.99 6.59 -6.51
C GLU A 90 1.37 5.35 -5.68
N SER A 91 2.61 5.32 -5.17
CA SER A 91 3.05 4.21 -4.33
C SER A 91 2.15 4.12 -3.10
N PRO A 92 1.71 2.91 -2.70
CA PRO A 92 0.93 2.74 -1.49
C PRO A 92 1.66 3.37 -0.30
N ARG A 93 0.95 4.16 0.50
CA ARG A 93 1.53 4.79 1.68
C ARG A 93 1.96 3.69 2.65
N VAL A 94 3.25 3.64 2.96
CA VAL A 94 3.76 2.77 4.03
C VAL A 94 3.17 3.28 5.35
N TYR A 95 2.47 2.41 6.07
CA TYR A 95 1.94 2.75 7.39
C TYR A 95 3.11 3.13 8.31
N GLN A 96 3.12 4.38 8.76
CA GLN A 96 4.06 4.83 9.78
C GLN A 96 3.35 4.78 11.13
N ARG A 97 3.89 4.00 12.06
CA ARG A 97 3.35 3.89 13.41
C ARG A 97 3.43 5.26 14.10
N PRO A 98 2.30 5.86 14.51
CA PRO A 98 2.32 7.16 15.16
C PRO A 98 2.88 7.03 16.58
N LYS A 99 3.73 7.97 17.01
CA LYS A 99 4.34 7.98 18.35
C LYS A 99 3.30 7.98 19.49
N SER A 100 2.16 8.63 19.27
CA SER A 100 1.05 8.65 20.23
C SER A 100 0.48 7.26 20.51
N LEU A 101 0.55 6.33 19.56
CA LEU A 101 0.14 4.94 19.76
C LEU A 101 1.10 4.22 20.70
N ASP A 102 2.41 4.44 20.57
CA ASP A 102 3.40 3.86 21.48
C ASP A 102 3.22 4.37 22.91
N GLU A 103 2.95 5.67 23.08
CA GLU A 103 2.62 6.25 24.39
C GLU A 103 1.36 5.64 25.01
N GLN A 104 0.31 5.41 24.21
CA GLN A 104 -0.91 4.77 24.68
C GLN A 104 -0.67 3.32 25.09
N LEU A 105 0.09 2.56 24.29
CA LEU A 105 0.42 1.17 24.60
C LEU A 105 1.28 1.06 25.87
N ALA A 106 2.22 1.98 26.08
CA ALA A 106 3.02 2.06 27.30
C ALA A 106 2.14 2.35 28.53
N LYS A 107 1.13 3.22 28.40
CA LYS A 107 0.17 3.47 29.49
C LYS A 107 -0.66 2.23 29.83
N ILE A 108 -1.14 1.51 28.82
CA ILE A 108 -1.90 0.27 29.02
C ILE A 108 -1.04 -0.80 29.69
N ALA A 109 0.21 -0.97 29.22
CA ALA A 109 1.14 -1.91 29.81
C ALA A 109 1.37 -1.60 31.30
N ARG A 110 1.68 -0.34 31.64
CA ARG A 110 1.87 0.09 33.02
C ARG A 110 0.60 -0.10 33.88
N ALA A 111 -0.58 0.15 33.32
CA ALA A 111 -1.84 -0.05 34.04
C ALA A 111 -2.10 -1.54 34.33
N ASN A 112 -1.80 -2.42 33.37
CA ASN A 112 -1.90 -3.87 33.55
C ASN A 112 -0.91 -4.38 34.60
N GLU A 113 0.36 -3.95 34.53
CA GLU A 113 1.38 -4.27 35.53
C GLU A 113 0.91 -3.84 36.92
N ALA A 114 0.41 -2.60 37.07
CA ALA A 114 -0.08 -2.11 38.36
C ALA A 114 -1.26 -2.93 38.91
N ALA A 115 -2.19 -3.35 38.04
CA ALA A 115 -3.31 -4.20 38.43
C ALA A 115 -2.85 -5.61 38.85
N GLU A 116 -1.84 -6.16 38.17
CA GLU A 116 -1.23 -7.44 38.53
C GLU A 116 -0.49 -7.36 39.87
N TYR A 117 0.30 -6.30 40.09
CA TYR A 117 0.91 -6.01 41.38
C TYR A 117 -0.13 -5.88 42.49
N ALA A 118 -1.25 -5.18 42.24
CA ALA A 118 -2.33 -5.06 43.21
C ALA A 118 -2.93 -6.43 43.59
N ARG A 119 -3.04 -7.38 42.64
CA ARG A 119 -3.50 -8.74 42.91
C ARG A 119 -2.50 -9.56 43.73
N MET A 120 -1.20 -9.40 43.48
CA MET A 120 -0.14 -10.11 44.21
C MET A 120 0.04 -9.57 45.63
N VAL A 121 -0.12 -8.26 45.82
CA VAL A 121 0.08 -7.56 47.10
C VAL A 121 -1.19 -7.55 47.95
N ALA A 122 -2.38 -7.70 47.33
CA ALA A 122 -3.60 -7.87 48.08
C ALA A 122 -3.45 -9.05 49.05
N PRO A 123 -3.68 -8.84 50.36
CA PRO A 123 -3.66 -9.94 51.32
C PRO A 123 -4.68 -10.97 50.83
N ARG A 124 -4.16 -12.15 50.53
CA ARG A 124 -4.94 -13.27 50.05
C ARG A 124 -5.81 -13.77 51.22
N GLU A 125 -6.98 -13.17 51.41
CA GLU A 125 -8.04 -13.73 52.24
C GLU A 125 -8.59 -14.96 51.52
N GLU A 126 -7.88 -16.07 51.62
CA GLU A 126 -8.44 -17.38 51.29
C GLU A 126 -9.14 -17.89 52.55
N PRO A 127 -10.48 -17.84 52.65
CA PRO A 127 -11.15 -18.81 53.49
C PRO A 127 -10.80 -20.18 52.91
N TYR A 128 -10.08 -20.99 53.68
CA TYR A 128 -9.78 -22.38 53.37
C TYR A 128 -11.10 -23.15 53.22
N THR A 129 -11.76 -23.11 52.06
CA THR A 129 -12.93 -23.98 51.83
C THR A 129 -12.41 -25.35 51.43
N VAL A 130 -12.34 -26.24 52.41
CA VAL A 130 -12.18 -27.68 52.17
C VAL A 130 -13.26 -28.13 51.17
N ARG A 131 -12.79 -28.59 50.01
CA ARG A 131 -13.50 -29.31 48.94
C ARG A 131 -14.99 -29.58 49.17
N GLY A 132 -15.83 -28.88 48.40
CA GLY A 132 -17.24 -29.20 48.23
C GLY A 132 -17.86 -28.39 47.09
N ALA A 133 -17.69 -28.89 45.86
CA ALA A 133 -18.45 -28.58 44.64
C ALA A 133 -19.35 -27.32 44.63
N LEU A 134 -18.75 -26.14 44.42
CA LEU A 134 -19.47 -24.96 43.92
C LEU A 134 -18.58 -24.31 42.86
N VAL A 135 -18.91 -24.53 41.59
CA VAL A 135 -18.30 -23.81 40.46
C VAL A 135 -18.47 -22.31 40.72
N PRO A 136 -17.39 -21.53 40.90
CA PRO A 136 -17.49 -20.12 41.23
C PRO A 136 -18.29 -19.37 40.16
N ALA A 137 -19.13 -18.41 40.58
CA ALA A 137 -19.90 -17.57 39.65
C ALA A 137 -18.99 -16.88 38.61
N ASP A 138 -17.75 -16.61 39.00
CA ASP A 138 -16.69 -16.01 38.18
C ASP A 138 -16.29 -16.89 36.99
N GLU A 139 -16.28 -18.21 37.16
CA GLU A 139 -15.96 -19.14 36.07
C GLU A 139 -17.05 -19.10 35.01
N ARG A 140 -18.33 -19.04 35.40
CA ARG A 140 -19.47 -18.92 34.48
C ARG A 140 -19.50 -17.58 33.75
N ALA A 141 -18.93 -16.51 34.31
CA ALA A 141 -18.78 -15.23 33.65
C ALA A 141 -17.65 -15.29 32.61
N ALA A 142 -16.51 -15.88 32.96
CA ALA A 142 -15.39 -16.11 32.03
C ALA A 142 -15.82 -17.00 30.84
N TRP A 143 -16.54 -18.09 31.08
CA TRP A 143 -17.07 -18.98 30.04
C TRP A 143 -18.04 -18.28 29.07
N ARG A 144 -18.78 -17.25 29.52
CA ARG A 144 -19.67 -16.46 28.65
C ARG A 144 -18.91 -15.55 27.69
N GLN A 145 -17.82 -14.94 28.15
CA GLN A 145 -16.99 -14.06 27.32
C GLN A 145 -16.26 -14.85 26.24
N THR A 146 -15.71 -16.03 26.58
CA THR A 146 -15.01 -16.90 25.62
C THR A 146 -15.94 -17.45 24.54
N ARG A 147 -17.20 -17.73 24.85
CA ARG A 147 -18.17 -18.33 23.91
C ARG A 147 -18.53 -17.44 22.73
N SER A 148 -18.42 -16.12 22.87
CA SER A 148 -18.72 -15.15 21.80
C SER A 148 -17.77 -15.29 20.60
N HIS A 149 -16.48 -15.55 20.85
CA HIS A 149 -15.45 -15.65 19.82
C HIS A 149 -15.36 -17.05 19.19
N VAL A 150 -15.85 -18.09 19.86
CA VAL A 150 -15.80 -19.49 19.37
C VAL A 150 -16.61 -19.67 18.09
N SER A 151 -17.75 -18.99 17.96
CA SER A 151 -18.62 -19.13 16.78
C SER A 151 -17.96 -18.63 15.49
N ALA A 152 -17.27 -17.49 15.56
CA ALA A 152 -16.54 -16.92 14.43
C ALA A 152 -15.37 -17.81 14.00
N ILE A 153 -14.61 -18.33 14.97
CA ILE A 153 -13.49 -19.23 14.72
C ILE A 153 -13.97 -20.52 14.05
N LEU A 154 -15.08 -21.10 14.54
CA LEU A 154 -15.65 -22.31 13.94
C LEU A 154 -16.07 -22.08 12.49
N ASN A 155 -16.67 -20.94 12.18
CA ASN A 155 -17.17 -20.65 10.83
C ASN A 155 -16.02 -20.46 9.83
N ILE A 156 -14.93 -19.82 10.27
CA ILE A 156 -13.71 -19.67 9.48
C ILE A 156 -13.06 -21.04 9.25
N ALA A 157 -12.90 -21.84 10.30
CA ALA A 157 -12.31 -23.18 10.20
C ALA A 157 -13.11 -24.09 9.26
N LEU A 158 -14.45 -24.04 9.33
CA LEU A 158 -15.34 -24.81 8.48
C LEU A 158 -15.22 -24.39 7.01
N SER A 159 -15.15 -23.08 6.74
CA SER A 159 -15.00 -22.53 5.39
C SER A 159 -13.65 -22.92 4.78
N MET A 160 -12.59 -22.80 5.56
CA MET A 160 -11.23 -23.12 5.13
C MET A 160 -11.06 -24.63 4.89
N GLY A 161 -11.67 -25.47 5.72
CA GLY A 161 -11.76 -26.92 5.54
C GLY A 161 -12.52 -27.32 4.27
N ALA A 162 -13.65 -26.67 3.98
CA ALA A 162 -14.41 -26.90 2.75
C ALA A 162 -13.58 -26.58 1.49
N VAL A 163 -12.86 -25.45 1.47
CA VAL A 163 -11.97 -25.08 0.36
C VAL A 163 -10.83 -26.09 0.22
N ALA A 164 -10.19 -26.48 1.32
CA ALA A 164 -9.11 -27.47 1.29
C ALA A 164 -9.58 -28.83 0.76
N THR A 165 -10.79 -29.26 1.15
CA THR A 165 -11.39 -30.52 0.69
C THR A 165 -11.76 -30.45 -0.79
N ALA A 166 -12.30 -29.32 -1.25
CA ALA A 166 -12.61 -29.09 -2.67
C ALA A 166 -11.34 -29.04 -3.54
N VAL A 167 -10.26 -28.40 -3.06
CA VAL A 167 -8.96 -28.37 -3.74
C VAL A 167 -8.34 -29.77 -3.78
N TRP A 168 -8.41 -30.53 -2.69
CA TRP A 168 -7.92 -31.91 -2.64
C TRP A 168 -8.65 -32.81 -3.66
N TRP A 169 -9.98 -32.71 -3.71
CA TRP A 169 -10.79 -33.44 -4.69
C TRP A 169 -10.55 -32.98 -6.14
N GLY A 170 -10.35 -31.68 -6.36
CA GLY A 170 -10.09 -31.11 -7.69
C GLY A 170 -8.66 -31.31 -8.19
N ALA A 171 -7.67 -31.41 -7.30
CA ALA A 171 -6.27 -31.62 -7.64
C ALA A 171 -5.93 -33.10 -7.86
N GLY A 172 -6.67 -34.03 -7.25
CA GLY A 172 -6.47 -35.48 -7.40
C GLY A 172 -6.82 -36.04 -8.79
N SER A 173 -7.36 -35.24 -9.71
CA SER A 173 -7.80 -35.66 -11.05
C SER A 173 -7.08 -34.97 -12.22
N ARG A 174 -6.03 -34.18 -11.97
CA ARG A 174 -5.23 -33.54 -13.04
C ARG A 174 -3.88 -34.20 -13.21
N SER A 175 -3.75 -35.04 -14.25
CA SER A 175 -2.47 -35.40 -14.85
C SER A 175 -1.77 -34.13 -15.37
N PRO A 176 -0.45 -33.97 -15.22
CA PRO A 176 0.27 -32.85 -15.82
C PRO A 176 0.16 -32.91 -17.36
N ILE A 177 -0.40 -31.84 -17.95
CA ILE A 177 -0.70 -31.71 -19.39
C ILE A 177 0.55 -31.43 -20.26
N TRP A 178 1.74 -31.44 -19.68
CA TRP A 178 2.98 -31.20 -20.42
C TRP A 178 3.49 -32.53 -20.99
N SER A 179 3.03 -32.85 -22.20
CA SER A 179 3.78 -33.74 -23.09
C SER A 179 4.98 -32.97 -23.63
N PRO A 180 6.25 -33.42 -23.43
CA PRO A 180 7.35 -32.92 -24.22
C PRO A 180 7.22 -33.46 -25.64
N LEU A 181 7.07 -32.56 -26.61
CA LEU A 181 7.13 -32.89 -28.04
C LEU A 181 8.46 -33.58 -28.39
N ARG A 182 8.34 -34.60 -29.26
CA ARG A 182 9.43 -35.39 -29.87
C ARG A 182 10.57 -34.53 -30.42
N SER A 183 11.80 -34.97 -30.17
CA SER A 183 12.94 -34.74 -31.06
C SER A 183 12.97 -35.86 -32.10
N GLN A 184 12.74 -35.53 -33.37
CA GLN A 184 13.16 -36.40 -34.48
C GLN A 184 14.69 -36.32 -34.62
N ARG A 185 15.34 -37.48 -34.62
CA ARG A 185 16.54 -37.77 -35.41
C ARG A 185 16.49 -39.22 -35.82
#